data_AF-A0A284RDW9-F1
#
_entry.id   AF-A0A284RDW9-F1
#
_cell.length_a   1.000
_cell.length_b   1.000
_cell.length_c   1.000
_cell.angle_alpha   90.00
_cell.angle_beta   90.00
_cell.angle_gamma   90.00
#
_symmetry.space_group_name_H-M   'P 1'
#
loop_
_entity.id
_entity.type
_entity.pdbx_description
1 polymer ?
#
loop_
_entity_poly.entity_id
_entity_poly.type
_entity_poly.pdbx_seq_one_letter_code
_entity_poly.pdbx_strand_id
1 'polypeptide(L)'
;MTSSSYSSLGEILVGPTNTKRHSLSDVRAIVAKEIAVRVMRRFEILDDARISVLSTSSKSDDVEFLTEIGQNIQLNLAVHNHICAVATTGPYRGTDAVGFLLVCASSMDFSSRASILARAKFMNRVASFKDIDGTMWIAGIRDLGMFAYDTAAIWDTLRKSARTPIDPLHSPPGSQGIEEKLSNARAKLQRLTPQNAYEELRVLEDHVPTILVDIRPVAQREAEGFIEGSIIVERNVLEWRFDPRCEYRLPIVDRYDLRTIVICQEGYTSSLAAVSLQELGLLNATDIIGGFRAWKEAGLPLTIPEPVFTSRDDISESIVIQT
;
A
#
# COMPACT_ATOMS: atom_id res chain seq x y z
N MET A 1 61.16 -51.30 62.48
CA MET A 1 60.08 -52.31 62.48
C MET A 1 58.87 -51.67 63.12
N THR A 2 57.75 -51.61 62.38
CA THR A 2 56.32 -51.66 62.82
C THR A 2 55.88 -50.75 64.00
N SER A 3 54.82 -49.94 63.96
CA SER A 3 53.56 -49.99 63.21
C SER A 3 52.61 -48.85 63.64
N SER A 4 51.74 -48.37 62.73
CA SER A 4 50.28 -48.09 62.92
C SER A 4 49.86 -46.93 63.89
N SER A 5 48.81 -46.11 63.71
CA SER A 5 47.84 -45.71 62.66
C SER A 5 46.83 -44.69 63.28
N TYR A 6 46.01 -44.03 62.42
CA TYR A 6 44.74 -43.29 62.68
C TYR A 6 44.79 -41.85 63.28
N SER A 7 44.51 -40.79 62.47
CA SER A 7 43.20 -40.08 62.23
C SER A 7 42.97 -38.92 63.23
N SER A 8 42.40 -37.73 62.98
CA SER A 8 41.49 -37.14 61.98
C SER A 8 41.36 -35.61 62.28
N LEU A 9 40.72 -34.87 61.36
CA LEU A 9 39.97 -33.60 61.52
C LEU A 9 40.66 -32.26 61.18
N GLY A 10 40.17 -31.67 60.09
CA GLY A 10 40.35 -30.26 59.73
C GLY A 10 39.73 -29.90 58.38
N GLU A 11 38.44 -30.19 58.15
CA GLU A 11 37.68 -29.65 57.02
C GLU A 11 37.23 -28.20 57.32
N ILE A 12 37.61 -27.26 56.45
CA ILE A 12 36.94 -25.96 56.31
C ILE A 12 36.32 -25.93 54.91
N LEU A 13 34.99 -25.90 54.89
CA LEU A 13 34.12 -25.81 53.73
C LEU A 13 34.31 -24.47 53.01
N VAL A 14 34.80 -24.51 51.76
CA VAL A 14 34.61 -23.42 50.79
C VAL A 14 33.51 -23.87 49.83
N GLY A 15 32.31 -23.33 50.02
CA GLY A 15 31.20 -23.53 49.08
C GLY A 15 31.48 -22.83 47.75
N PRO A 16 30.99 -23.37 46.61
CA PRO A 16 31.23 -22.78 45.31
C PRO A 16 30.41 -21.49 45.15
N THR A 17 31.09 -20.39 44.83
CA THR A 17 30.48 -19.13 44.44
C THR A 17 29.76 -19.30 43.10
N ASN A 18 28.43 -19.34 43.15
CA ASN A 18 27.58 -19.45 41.97
C ASN A 18 27.45 -18.09 41.26
N THR A 19 28.43 -17.73 40.43
CA THR A 19 28.28 -16.66 39.44
C THR A 19 27.71 -17.24 38.15
N LYS A 20 26.38 -17.26 38.02
CA LYS A 20 25.69 -17.55 36.74
C LYS A 20 26.13 -16.52 35.69
N ARG A 21 26.98 -16.95 34.75
CA ARG A 21 27.26 -16.19 33.53
C ARG A 21 26.02 -16.24 32.64
N HIS A 22 25.26 -15.15 32.59
CA HIS A 22 24.16 -14.99 31.64
C HIS A 22 24.70 -15.00 30.20
N SER A 23 24.05 -15.73 29.30
CA SER A 23 24.37 -15.69 27.88
C SER A 23 23.98 -14.33 27.29
N LEU A 24 24.58 -13.93 26.16
CA LEU A 24 24.22 -12.69 25.47
C LEU A 24 22.73 -12.64 25.07
N SER A 25 22.14 -13.80 24.76
CA SER A 25 20.69 -13.94 24.53
C SER A 25 19.86 -13.70 25.79
N ASP A 26 20.30 -14.18 26.96
CA ASP A 26 19.58 -13.94 28.21
C ASP A 26 19.56 -12.44 28.56
N VAL A 27 20.68 -11.76 28.34
CA VAL A 27 20.77 -10.30 28.54
C VAL A 27 19.86 -9.56 27.57
N ARG A 28 19.83 -9.94 26.28
CA ARG A 28 18.92 -9.34 25.28
C ARG A 28 17.45 -9.49 25.69
N ALA A 29 17.04 -10.69 26.11
CA ALA A 29 15.67 -10.93 26.54
C ALA A 29 15.26 -10.11 27.78
N ILE A 30 16.18 -9.94 28.73
CA ILE A 30 15.95 -9.07 29.91
C ILE A 30 15.77 -7.62 29.48
N VAL A 31 16.65 -7.11 28.60
CA VAL A 31 16.57 -5.73 28.11
C VAL A 31 15.30 -5.52 27.29
N ALA A 32 14.89 -6.47 26.46
CA ALA A 32 13.65 -6.39 25.67
C ALA A 32 12.42 -6.23 26.59
N LYS A 33 12.34 -7.03 27.66
CA LYS A 33 11.30 -6.92 28.70
C LYS A 33 11.33 -5.55 29.40
N GLU A 34 12.51 -5.06 29.75
CA GLU A 34 12.63 -3.76 30.41
C GLU A 34 12.18 -2.60 29.50
N ILE A 35 12.57 -2.64 28.23
CA ILE A 35 12.13 -1.67 27.22
C ILE A 35 10.60 -1.71 27.08
N ALA A 36 10.00 -2.90 26.97
CA ALA A 36 8.54 -3.03 26.90
C ALA A 36 7.86 -2.41 28.14
N VAL A 37 8.39 -2.64 29.34
CA VAL A 37 7.87 -2.02 30.58
C VAL A 37 7.97 -0.49 30.54
N ARG A 38 9.05 0.09 30.00
CA ARG A 38 9.18 1.54 29.85
C ARG A 38 8.15 2.13 28.89
N VAL A 39 7.92 1.44 27.76
CA VAL A 39 6.87 1.80 26.79
C VAL A 39 5.50 1.85 27.48
N MET A 40 5.20 0.87 28.35
CA MET A 40 3.92 0.82 29.09
C MET A 40 3.75 1.86 30.19
N ARG A 41 4.84 2.42 30.72
CA ARG A 41 4.78 3.41 31.81
C ARG A 41 4.63 4.84 31.29
N ARG A 42 5.01 5.10 30.04
CA ARG A 42 5.00 6.44 29.45
C ARG A 42 4.14 6.44 28.18
N PHE A 43 2.85 6.69 28.38
CA PHE A 43 1.89 6.80 27.28
C PHE A 43 0.99 8.01 27.44
N GLU A 44 0.45 8.46 26.31
CA GLU A 44 -0.68 9.36 26.20
C GLU A 44 -1.94 8.53 25.95
N ILE A 45 -3.12 9.02 26.34
CA ILE A 45 -4.40 8.40 25.97
C ILE A 45 -5.09 9.31 24.95
N LEU A 46 -5.54 8.73 23.84
CA LEU A 46 -6.35 9.39 22.81
C LEU A 46 -7.40 8.38 22.33
N ASP A 47 -8.68 8.76 22.35
CA ASP A 47 -9.78 7.93 21.85
C ASP A 47 -9.73 6.48 22.39
N ASP A 48 -9.51 6.35 23.71
CA ASP A 48 -9.32 5.10 24.46
C ASP A 48 -8.09 4.25 24.09
N ALA A 49 -7.22 4.73 23.19
CA ALA A 49 -5.98 4.09 22.83
C ALA A 49 -4.78 4.67 23.60
N ARG A 50 -3.91 3.79 24.11
CA ARG A 50 -2.61 4.16 24.68
C ARG A 50 -1.57 4.36 23.58
N ILE A 51 -0.96 5.53 23.56
CA ILE A 51 0.05 5.90 22.56
C ILE A 51 1.38 6.14 23.25
N SER A 52 2.44 5.49 22.77
CA SER A 52 3.77 5.65 23.36
C SER A 52 4.87 5.60 22.31
N VAL A 53 5.85 6.47 22.44
CA VAL A 53 7.08 6.46 21.63
C VAL A 53 8.27 6.35 22.56
N LEU A 54 9.17 5.41 22.26
CA LEU A 54 10.43 5.25 22.97
C LEU A 54 11.58 5.24 21.97
N SER A 55 12.65 5.95 22.31
CA SER A 55 13.92 5.86 21.58
C SER A 55 14.88 4.95 22.34
N THR A 56 15.58 4.07 21.65
CA THR A 56 16.59 3.18 22.22
C THR A 56 17.88 3.23 21.43
N SER A 57 19.03 3.18 22.09
CA SER A 57 20.30 3.02 21.41
C SER A 57 20.54 1.56 21.05
N SER A 58 20.73 1.27 19.76
CA SER A 58 21.02 -0.09 19.31
C SER A 58 22.05 -0.11 18.17
N LYS A 59 22.76 -1.22 18.02
CA LYS A 59 23.85 -1.42 17.06
C LYS A 59 23.36 -2.29 15.89
N SER A 60 24.00 -2.20 14.73
CA SER A 60 23.63 -2.90 13.49
C SER A 60 23.40 -4.42 13.65
N ASP A 61 22.14 -4.80 13.91
CA ASP A 61 21.40 -6.04 13.57
C ASP A 61 20.15 -6.13 14.47
N ASP A 62 19.26 -5.15 14.32
CA ASP A 62 18.22 -4.83 15.31
C ASP A 62 16.85 -5.44 15.06
N VAL A 63 16.62 -6.10 13.92
CA VAL A 63 15.28 -6.55 13.54
C VAL A 63 14.75 -7.62 14.49
N GLU A 64 15.55 -8.64 14.82
CA GLU A 64 15.14 -9.70 15.76
C GLU A 64 14.90 -9.15 17.17
N PHE A 65 15.81 -8.30 17.65
CA PHE A 65 15.70 -7.70 18.98
C PHE A 65 14.49 -6.76 19.10
N LEU A 66 14.24 -5.92 18.09
CA LEU A 66 13.04 -5.08 18.03
C LEU A 66 11.77 -5.93 17.94
N THR A 67 11.80 -7.02 17.17
CA THR A 67 10.67 -7.96 17.12
C THR A 67 10.40 -8.56 18.51
N GLU A 68 11.44 -8.95 19.25
CA GLU A 68 11.30 -9.44 20.63
C GLU A 68 10.74 -8.36 21.58
N ILE A 69 11.18 -7.11 21.47
CA ILE A 69 10.59 -5.98 22.20
C ILE A 69 9.10 -5.87 21.88
N GLY A 70 8.74 -5.91 20.60
CA GLY A 70 7.36 -5.77 20.15
C GLY A 70 6.45 -6.89 20.65
N GLN A 71 6.93 -8.14 20.63
CA GLN A 71 6.22 -9.28 21.22
C GLN A 71 5.98 -9.07 22.72
N ASN A 72 6.96 -8.57 23.46
CA ASN A 72 6.78 -8.25 24.87
C ASN A 72 5.77 -7.10 25.08
N ILE A 73 5.75 -6.07 24.22
CA ILE A 73 4.75 -4.99 24.28
C ILE A 73 3.35 -5.56 24.08
N GLN A 74 3.13 -6.35 23.03
CA GLN A 74 1.85 -6.97 22.69
C GLN A 74 1.31 -7.81 23.87
N LEU A 75 2.16 -8.67 24.44
CA LEU A 75 1.78 -9.53 25.56
C LEU A 75 1.34 -8.74 26.79
N ASN A 76 2.02 -7.64 27.12
CA ASN A 76 1.71 -6.89 28.33
C ASN A 76 0.59 -5.85 28.14
N LEU A 77 0.27 -5.45 26.91
CA LEU A 77 -0.81 -4.51 26.60
C LEU A 77 -2.03 -5.17 25.96
N ALA A 78 -2.14 -6.51 25.98
CA ALA A 78 -3.18 -7.28 25.30
C ALA A 78 -4.63 -6.86 25.65
N VAL A 79 -4.86 -6.28 26.83
CA VAL A 79 -6.19 -5.83 27.28
C VAL A 79 -6.51 -4.37 26.98
N HIS A 80 -5.57 -3.63 26.37
CA HIS A 80 -5.72 -2.22 26.07
C HIS A 80 -5.62 -1.96 24.58
N ASN A 81 -6.47 -1.07 24.06
CA ASN A 81 -6.21 -0.45 22.78
C ASN A 81 -4.89 0.31 22.87
N HIS A 82 -3.96 0.03 21.98
CA HIS A 82 -2.65 0.64 22.03
C HIS A 82 -2.00 0.76 20.65
N ILE A 83 -1.14 1.77 20.52
CA ILE A 83 -0.18 1.85 19.44
C ILE A 83 1.14 2.41 19.98
N CYS A 84 2.20 1.66 19.80
CA CYS A 84 3.50 1.91 20.39
C CYS A 84 4.56 1.95 19.30
N ALA A 85 5.54 2.84 19.43
CA ALA A 85 6.70 2.90 18.56
C ALA A 85 7.99 2.78 19.36
N VAL A 86 8.92 1.99 18.85
CA VAL A 86 10.30 1.93 19.33
C VAL A 86 11.21 2.32 18.18
N ALA A 87 11.86 3.48 18.30
CA ALA A 87 12.81 3.98 17.32
C ALA A 87 14.24 3.75 17.81
N THR A 88 15.12 3.24 16.95
CA THR A 88 16.54 3.21 17.26
C THR A 88 17.17 4.59 17.05
N THR A 89 18.13 4.94 17.90
CA THR A 89 18.91 6.18 17.82
C THR A 89 20.38 5.85 18.06
N GLY A 90 21.29 6.27 17.19
CA GLY A 90 22.71 6.01 17.40
C GLY A 90 23.61 6.86 16.50
N PRO A 91 24.93 6.90 16.76
CA PRO A 91 25.86 7.54 15.84
C PRO A 91 26.01 6.62 14.63
N TYR A 92 25.07 6.71 13.69
CA TYR A 92 25.17 5.99 12.44
C TYR A 92 26.43 6.47 11.72
N ARG A 93 27.38 5.56 11.48
CA ARG A 93 28.63 5.89 10.79
C ARG A 93 28.46 5.55 9.31
N GLY A 94 28.66 6.53 8.44
CA GLY A 94 28.60 6.36 6.98
C GLY A 94 27.47 7.15 6.31
N THR A 95 27.49 7.20 4.99
CA THR A 95 26.56 7.97 4.13
C THR A 95 25.19 7.30 3.96
N ASP A 96 24.98 6.11 4.52
CA ASP A 96 23.74 5.32 4.47
C ASP A 96 23.31 4.86 5.87
N ALA A 97 23.30 5.81 6.81
CA ALA A 97 22.83 5.62 8.17
C ALA A 97 21.36 5.16 8.24
N VAL A 98 21.09 3.88 8.52
CA VAL A 98 19.71 3.38 8.69
C VAL A 98 19.40 3.12 10.15
N GLY A 99 18.42 3.87 10.68
CA GLY A 99 17.76 3.55 11.95
C GLY A 99 16.51 2.72 11.71
N PHE A 100 15.98 2.12 12.76
CA PHE A 100 14.81 1.25 12.69
C PHE A 100 13.67 1.83 13.50
N LEU A 101 12.48 1.83 12.93
CA LEU A 101 11.22 2.14 13.59
C LEU A 101 10.38 0.87 13.66
N LEU A 102 10.24 0.33 14.86
CA LEU A 102 9.25 -0.70 15.17
C LEU A 102 7.94 -0.01 15.55
N VAL A 103 6.82 -0.46 14.99
CA VAL A 103 5.49 -0.11 15.47
C VAL A 103 4.73 -1.39 15.84
N CYS A 104 4.07 -1.37 16.98
CA CYS A 104 3.20 -2.44 17.49
C CYS A 104 1.85 -1.83 17.84
N ALA A 105 0.76 -2.48 17.44
CA ALA A 105 -0.59 -2.00 17.69
C ALA A 105 -1.54 -3.12 18.16
N SER A 106 -2.58 -2.77 18.91
CA SER A 106 -3.61 -3.72 19.34
C SER A 106 -4.53 -4.22 18.22
N SER A 107 -4.50 -3.59 17.04
CA SER A 107 -5.35 -3.93 15.89
C SER A 107 -4.62 -3.77 14.56
N MET A 108 -5.06 -4.55 13.57
CA MET A 108 -4.57 -4.42 12.19
C MET A 108 -4.91 -3.05 11.58
N ASP A 109 -6.03 -2.43 11.97
CA ASP A 109 -6.43 -1.09 11.50
C ASP A 109 -5.44 -0.02 11.97
N PHE A 110 -5.10 0.00 13.27
CA PHE A 110 -4.10 0.93 13.81
C PHE A 110 -2.72 0.73 13.17
N SER A 111 -2.28 -0.52 13.05
CA SER A 111 -1.02 -0.88 12.40
C SER A 111 -0.97 -0.43 10.94
N SER A 112 -2.05 -0.69 10.18
CA SER A 112 -2.16 -0.33 8.76
C SER A 112 -2.19 1.17 8.54
N ARG A 113 -2.92 1.93 9.38
CA ARG A 113 -2.91 3.40 9.34
C ARG A 113 -1.52 3.96 9.62
N ALA A 114 -0.85 3.42 10.63
CA ALA A 114 0.48 3.87 11.01
C ALA A 114 1.52 3.57 9.93
N SER A 115 1.43 2.43 9.24
CA SER A 115 2.37 2.11 8.16
C SER A 115 2.24 3.10 7.00
N ILE A 116 1.02 3.43 6.59
CA ILE A 116 0.75 4.40 5.53
C ILE A 116 1.27 5.79 5.93
N LEU A 117 0.93 6.25 7.14
CA LEU A 117 1.34 7.56 7.64
C LEU A 117 2.85 7.65 7.83
N ALA A 118 3.51 6.61 8.36
CA ALA A 118 4.96 6.58 8.52
C ALA A 118 5.67 6.69 7.16
N ARG A 119 5.23 5.94 6.14
CA ARG A 119 5.81 6.01 4.79
C ARG A 119 5.63 7.40 4.17
N ALA A 120 4.52 8.08 4.43
CA ALA A 120 4.31 9.46 4.01
C ALA A 120 5.22 10.45 4.77
N LYS A 121 5.37 10.28 6.09
CA LYS A 121 6.16 11.17 6.94
C LYS A 121 7.67 11.07 6.71
N PHE A 122 8.14 9.89 6.31
CA PHE A 122 9.53 9.60 6.02
C PHE A 122 9.75 9.37 4.52
N MET A 123 9.07 10.16 3.68
CA MET A 123 9.18 10.13 2.22
C MET A 123 10.65 10.13 1.78
N ASN A 124 11.00 9.26 0.84
CA ASN A 124 12.38 9.03 0.35
C ASN A 124 13.41 8.61 1.41
N ARG A 125 13.00 8.39 2.67
CA ARG A 125 13.87 7.93 3.75
C ARG A 125 13.59 6.49 4.18
N VAL A 126 12.44 5.91 3.85
CA VAL A 126 12.16 4.48 4.12
C VAL A 126 13.02 3.61 3.17
N ALA A 127 14.07 2.99 3.72
CA ALA A 127 14.99 2.10 3.00
C ALA A 127 14.51 0.64 2.99
N SER A 128 13.76 0.22 4.00
CA SER A 128 13.17 -1.12 4.08
C SER A 128 11.87 -1.10 4.88
N PHE A 129 11.00 -2.06 4.62
CA PHE A 129 9.74 -2.23 5.34
C PHE A 129 9.41 -3.72 5.44
N LYS A 130 9.11 -4.21 6.63
CA LYS A 130 8.74 -5.59 6.91
C LYS A 130 7.51 -5.62 7.80
N ASP A 131 6.41 -6.13 7.28
CA ASP A 131 5.28 -6.56 8.10
C ASP A 131 5.63 -7.88 8.80
N ILE A 132 5.33 -7.98 10.10
CA ILE A 132 5.66 -9.14 10.93
C ILE A 132 4.45 -10.04 11.08
N ASP A 133 3.29 -9.48 11.44
CA ASP A 133 2.07 -10.23 11.74
C ASP A 133 0.77 -9.43 11.49
N GLY A 134 0.84 -8.30 10.78
CA GLY A 134 -0.28 -7.39 10.54
C GLY A 134 -0.56 -6.41 11.69
N THR A 135 -0.15 -6.73 12.92
CA THR A 135 -0.25 -5.83 14.08
C THR A 135 1.07 -5.16 14.44
N MET A 136 2.16 -5.64 13.84
CA MET A 136 3.51 -5.17 14.08
C MET A 136 4.30 -5.11 12.77
N TRP A 137 5.07 -4.04 12.60
CA TRP A 137 5.97 -3.87 11.47
C TRP A 137 7.24 -3.13 11.86
N ILE A 138 8.29 -3.34 11.07
CA ILE A 138 9.58 -2.65 11.21
C ILE A 138 9.91 -1.95 9.89
N ALA A 139 10.29 -0.68 9.99
CA ALA A 139 10.81 0.10 8.87
C ALA A 139 12.27 0.51 9.12
N GLY A 140 13.14 0.28 8.16
CA GLY A 140 14.46 0.91 8.11
C GLY A 140 14.32 2.31 7.52
N ILE A 141 14.74 3.34 8.25
CA ILE A 141 14.61 4.75 7.90
C ILE A 141 16.00 5.40 7.91
N ARG A 142 16.37 6.01 6.79
CA ARG A 142 17.62 6.77 6.61
C ARG A 142 17.64 7.98 7.53
N ASP A 143 18.77 8.17 8.22
CA ASP A 143 19.04 9.28 9.13
C ASP A 143 18.03 9.42 10.27
N LEU A 144 17.36 8.33 10.67
CA LEU A 144 16.33 8.37 11.72
C LEU A 144 16.91 8.85 13.05
N GLY A 145 16.29 9.85 13.65
CA GLY A 145 16.75 10.45 14.91
C GLY A 145 17.87 11.48 14.73
N MET A 146 18.32 11.76 13.49
CA MET A 146 19.26 12.85 13.20
C MET A 146 18.57 14.20 13.06
N PHE A 147 17.27 14.23 12.76
CA PHE A 147 16.48 15.45 12.61
C PHE A 147 15.49 15.62 13.75
N ALA A 148 15.33 16.86 14.24
CA ALA A 148 14.32 17.21 15.25
C ALA A 148 12.88 16.87 14.81
N TYR A 149 12.65 16.81 13.49
CA TYR A 149 11.40 16.38 12.89
C TYR A 149 11.02 14.93 13.22
N ASP A 150 11.99 14.03 13.36
CA ASP A 150 11.74 12.58 13.35
C ASP A 150 10.87 12.13 14.53
N THR A 151 11.19 12.62 15.73
CA THR A 151 10.39 12.33 16.92
C THR A 151 8.96 12.89 16.77
N ALA A 152 8.82 14.12 16.28
CA ALA A 152 7.49 14.72 16.06
C ALA A 152 6.68 13.96 15.00
N ALA A 153 7.34 13.46 13.95
CA ALA A 153 6.73 12.68 12.89
C ALA A 153 6.23 11.31 13.37
N ILE A 154 6.99 10.63 14.24
CA ILE A 154 6.56 9.37 14.87
C ILE A 154 5.32 9.62 15.74
N TRP A 155 5.35 10.64 16.60
CA TRP A 155 4.20 10.98 17.43
C TRP A 155 2.95 11.34 16.61
N ASP A 156 3.09 12.15 15.54
CA ASP A 156 1.97 12.49 14.66
C ASP A 156 1.38 11.26 13.96
N THR A 157 2.24 10.36 13.50
CA THR A 157 1.84 9.08 12.89
C THR A 157 0.98 8.27 13.84
N LEU A 158 1.46 8.04 15.06
CA LEU A 158 0.77 7.20 16.03
C LEU A 158 -0.54 7.84 16.51
N ARG A 159 -0.52 9.13 16.84
CA ARG A 159 -1.72 9.86 17.27
C ARG A 159 -2.81 9.83 16.21
N LYS A 160 -2.49 10.03 14.94
CA LYS A 160 -3.48 9.99 13.86
C LYS A 160 -3.99 8.58 13.57
N SER A 161 -3.15 7.57 13.75
CA SER A 161 -3.52 6.17 13.55
C SER A 161 -4.48 5.67 14.62
N ALA A 162 -4.32 6.16 15.85
CA ALA A 162 -5.15 5.81 17.00
C ALA A 162 -6.51 6.51 17.04
N ARG A 163 -6.76 7.51 16.20
CA ARG A 163 -8.03 8.24 16.21
C ARG A 163 -9.19 7.32 15.85
N THR A 164 -10.31 7.51 16.55
CA THR A 164 -11.55 6.83 16.19
C THR A 164 -11.93 7.19 14.75
N PRO A 165 -12.19 6.19 13.89
CA PRO A 165 -12.61 6.46 12.52
C PRO A 165 -13.91 7.27 12.53
N ILE A 166 -14.04 8.22 11.61
CA ILE A 166 -15.33 8.87 11.35
C ILE A 166 -16.28 7.78 10.84
N ASP A 167 -17.51 7.77 11.35
CA ASP A 167 -18.55 6.88 10.83
C ASP A 167 -18.84 7.23 9.37
N PRO A 168 -18.58 6.32 8.41
CA PRO A 168 -18.79 6.60 7.00
C PRO A 168 -20.27 6.83 6.65
N LEU A 169 -21.22 6.41 7.50
CA LEU A 169 -22.65 6.68 7.33
C LEU A 169 -23.04 8.11 7.71
N HIS A 170 -22.19 8.81 8.46
CA HIS A 170 -22.33 10.23 8.77
C HIS A 170 -21.41 11.06 7.87
N SER A 171 -21.61 10.94 6.57
CA SER A 171 -20.80 11.66 5.57
C SER A 171 -21.13 13.16 5.54
N PRO A 172 -20.20 14.02 5.07
CA PRO A 172 -20.47 15.46 4.95
C PRO A 172 -21.72 15.74 4.11
N PRO A 173 -22.55 16.74 4.46
CA PRO A 173 -23.74 17.09 3.68
C PRO A 173 -23.42 17.32 2.20
N GLY A 174 -24.21 16.72 1.31
CA GLY A 174 -24.02 16.81 -0.15
C GLY A 174 -22.97 15.87 -0.73
N SER A 175 -22.28 15.06 0.09
CA SER A 175 -21.44 13.97 -0.42
C SER A 175 -22.31 12.80 -0.92
N GLN A 176 -21.80 12.09 -1.94
CA GLN A 176 -22.44 10.89 -2.48
C GLN A 176 -21.45 9.73 -2.40
N GLY A 177 -21.96 8.55 -2.02
CA GLY A 177 -21.20 7.32 -2.10
C GLY A 177 -20.88 6.95 -3.55
N ILE A 178 -19.83 6.15 -3.77
CA ILE A 178 -19.46 5.72 -5.13
C ILE A 178 -20.58 4.91 -5.81
N GLU A 179 -21.29 4.07 -5.05
CA GLU A 179 -22.42 3.30 -5.58
C GLU A 179 -23.59 4.19 -6.00
N GLU A 180 -23.92 5.20 -5.20
CA GLU A 180 -24.94 6.19 -5.54
C GLU A 180 -24.53 6.99 -6.78
N LYS A 181 -23.28 7.45 -6.83
CA LYS A 181 -22.73 8.20 -7.96
C LYS A 181 -22.77 7.38 -9.26
N LEU A 182 -22.40 6.11 -9.18
CA LEU A 182 -22.45 5.18 -10.31
C LEU A 182 -23.90 4.88 -10.75
N SER A 183 -24.80 4.64 -9.81
CA SER A 183 -26.23 4.43 -10.10
C SER A 183 -26.83 5.64 -10.82
N ASN A 184 -26.60 6.84 -10.30
CA ASN A 184 -27.04 8.09 -10.90
C ASN A 184 -26.44 8.31 -12.30
N ALA A 185 -25.17 7.95 -12.50
CA ALA A 185 -24.56 8.02 -13.83
C ALA A 185 -25.25 7.06 -14.81
N ARG A 186 -25.45 5.80 -14.42
CA ARG A 186 -26.11 4.79 -15.26
C ARG A 186 -27.55 5.16 -15.62
N ALA A 187 -28.27 5.83 -14.72
CA ALA A 187 -29.63 6.31 -14.99
C ALA A 187 -29.71 7.38 -16.09
N LYS A 188 -28.60 8.07 -16.40
CA LYS A 188 -28.52 9.07 -17.48
C LYS A 188 -28.15 8.45 -18.84
N LEU A 189 -27.75 7.18 -18.87
CA LEU A 189 -27.18 6.54 -20.05
C LEU A 189 -28.15 5.51 -20.64
N GLN A 190 -28.25 5.49 -21.97
CA GLN A 190 -28.76 4.33 -22.71
C GLN A 190 -27.61 3.37 -22.97
N ARG A 191 -27.33 2.52 -21.98
CA ARG A 191 -26.18 1.61 -21.99
C ARG A 191 -26.39 0.47 -22.98
N LEU A 192 -25.30 0.03 -23.61
CA LEU A 192 -25.33 -1.02 -24.63
C LEU A 192 -24.93 -2.38 -24.05
N THR A 193 -25.57 -3.45 -24.50
CA THR A 193 -24.99 -4.79 -24.37
C THR A 193 -23.76 -4.89 -25.30
N PRO A 194 -22.84 -5.82 -25.06
CA PRO A 194 -21.71 -6.04 -25.96
C PRO A 194 -22.14 -6.29 -27.41
N GLN A 195 -23.18 -7.10 -27.62
CA GLN A 195 -23.70 -7.41 -28.95
C GLN A 195 -24.26 -6.17 -29.65
N ASN A 196 -25.09 -5.37 -28.96
CA ASN A 196 -25.64 -4.15 -29.54
C ASN A 196 -24.53 -3.15 -29.89
N ALA A 197 -23.51 -3.01 -29.04
CA ALA A 197 -22.36 -2.15 -29.35
C ALA A 197 -21.60 -2.65 -30.59
N TYR A 198 -21.38 -3.95 -30.71
CA TYR A 198 -20.72 -4.54 -31.87
C TYR A 198 -21.53 -4.36 -33.17
N GLU A 199 -22.85 -4.49 -33.09
CA GLU A 199 -23.75 -4.23 -34.22
C GLU A 199 -23.73 -2.74 -34.61
N GLU A 200 -23.85 -1.84 -33.63
CA GLU A 200 -23.88 -0.38 -33.85
C GLU A 200 -22.58 0.13 -34.49
N LEU A 201 -21.42 -0.42 -34.11
CA LEU A 201 -20.12 -0.09 -34.70
C LEU A 201 -19.98 -0.50 -36.18
N ARG A 202 -20.86 -1.36 -36.70
CA ARG A 202 -20.79 -1.91 -38.06
C ARG A 202 -21.86 -1.37 -39.00
N VAL A 203 -22.75 -0.50 -38.52
CA VAL A 203 -23.78 0.14 -39.35
C VAL A 203 -23.10 1.08 -40.36
N LEU A 204 -23.43 0.93 -41.64
CA LEU A 204 -22.85 1.73 -42.74
C LEU A 204 -23.77 2.86 -43.22
N GLU A 205 -25.04 2.85 -42.81
CA GLU A 205 -26.06 3.77 -43.31
C GLU A 205 -26.16 5.07 -42.49
N ASP A 206 -25.56 5.11 -41.30
CA ASP A 206 -25.57 6.28 -40.43
C ASP A 206 -24.47 7.28 -40.79
N HIS A 207 -24.83 8.56 -40.94
CA HIS A 207 -23.89 9.65 -41.21
C HIS A 207 -23.15 10.18 -39.97
N VAL A 208 -23.46 9.64 -38.79
CA VAL A 208 -22.80 10.00 -37.53
C VAL A 208 -21.65 9.02 -37.29
N PRO A 209 -20.40 9.50 -37.13
CA PRO A 209 -19.30 8.63 -36.80
C PRO A 209 -19.51 7.96 -35.44
N THR A 210 -19.47 6.63 -35.42
CA THR A 210 -19.56 5.81 -34.21
C THR A 210 -18.20 5.22 -33.91
N ILE A 211 -17.73 5.41 -32.67
CA ILE A 211 -16.41 4.96 -32.23
C ILE A 211 -16.46 4.23 -30.90
N LEU A 212 -15.55 3.28 -30.74
CA LEU A 212 -15.30 2.56 -29.49
C LEU A 212 -14.03 3.10 -28.83
N VAL A 213 -14.11 3.43 -27.55
CA VAL A 213 -13.01 4.02 -26.77
C VAL A 213 -12.68 3.13 -25.58
N ASP A 214 -11.50 2.51 -25.59
CA ASP A 214 -11.00 1.72 -24.45
C ASP A 214 -10.22 2.62 -23.49
N ILE A 215 -10.75 2.76 -22.27
CA ILE A 215 -10.18 3.62 -21.22
C ILE A 215 -9.35 2.85 -20.19
N ARG A 216 -9.06 1.56 -20.43
CA ARG A 216 -8.29 0.71 -19.53
C ARG A 216 -6.79 1.05 -19.58
N PRO A 217 -6.10 1.00 -18.42
CA PRO A 217 -4.65 1.09 -18.35
C PRO A 217 -3.96 0.07 -19.25
N VAL A 218 -2.79 0.42 -19.80
CA VAL A 218 -1.98 -0.47 -20.63
C VAL A 218 -1.78 -1.87 -20.03
N ALA A 219 -1.48 -1.97 -18.73
CA ALA A 219 -1.23 -3.24 -18.06
C ALA A 219 -2.44 -4.20 -18.10
N GLN A 220 -3.67 -3.68 -18.06
CA GLN A 220 -4.87 -4.51 -18.19
C GLN A 220 -5.04 -5.02 -19.62
N ARG A 221 -4.78 -4.17 -20.61
CA ARG A 221 -4.88 -4.53 -22.03
C ARG A 221 -3.81 -5.55 -22.43
N GLU A 222 -2.61 -5.42 -21.89
CA GLU A 222 -1.51 -6.38 -22.06
C GLU A 222 -1.83 -7.73 -21.42
N ALA A 223 -2.39 -7.73 -20.21
CA ALA A 223 -2.70 -8.96 -19.48
C ALA A 223 -3.94 -9.70 -20.02
N GLU A 224 -4.96 -8.98 -20.46
CA GLU A 224 -6.29 -9.57 -20.72
C GLU A 224 -6.74 -9.54 -22.18
N GLY A 225 -6.03 -8.79 -23.02
CA GLY A 225 -6.39 -8.51 -24.40
C GLY A 225 -7.11 -7.17 -24.58
N PHE A 226 -7.34 -6.81 -25.84
CA PHE A 226 -7.97 -5.55 -26.25
C PHE A 226 -8.85 -5.76 -27.49
N ILE A 227 -9.70 -4.78 -27.80
CA ILE A 227 -10.57 -4.82 -28.98
C ILE A 227 -9.84 -4.09 -30.11
N GLU A 228 -9.48 -4.83 -31.15
CA GLU A 228 -8.83 -4.25 -32.34
C GLU A 228 -9.72 -3.17 -32.96
N GLY A 229 -9.12 -2.04 -33.34
CA GLY A 229 -9.86 -0.88 -33.88
C GLY A 229 -10.51 0.03 -32.82
N SER A 230 -10.46 -0.31 -31.53
CA SER A 230 -10.81 0.65 -30.48
C SER A 230 -9.77 1.76 -30.36
N ILE A 231 -10.24 2.97 -30.09
CA ILE A 231 -9.37 4.11 -29.77
C ILE A 231 -8.95 3.98 -28.30
N ILE A 232 -7.64 3.90 -28.07
CA ILE A 232 -7.10 3.79 -26.71
C ILE A 232 -6.90 5.20 -26.14
N VAL A 233 -7.69 5.55 -25.13
CA VAL A 233 -7.55 6.80 -24.37
C VAL A 233 -7.79 6.49 -22.91
N GLU A 234 -6.72 6.40 -22.11
CA GLU A 234 -6.87 6.11 -20.68
C GLU A 234 -7.74 7.17 -19.97
N ARG A 235 -8.42 6.73 -18.91
CA ARG A 235 -9.43 7.55 -18.19
C ARG A 235 -8.93 8.94 -17.78
N ASN A 236 -7.66 9.08 -17.44
CA ASN A 236 -7.05 10.30 -16.90
C ASN A 236 -6.96 11.47 -17.90
N VAL A 237 -7.02 11.21 -19.20
CA VAL A 237 -6.91 12.23 -20.25
C VAL A 237 -8.15 12.32 -21.12
N LEU A 238 -9.19 11.54 -20.82
CA LEU A 238 -10.37 11.37 -21.67
C LEU A 238 -11.04 12.71 -22.01
N GLU A 239 -11.34 13.53 -21.01
CA GLU A 239 -12.02 14.83 -21.19
C GLU A 239 -11.24 15.76 -22.13
N TRP A 240 -9.92 15.82 -21.97
CA TRP A 240 -9.04 16.64 -22.82
C TRP A 240 -8.99 16.14 -24.27
N ARG A 241 -9.08 14.83 -24.46
CA ARG A 241 -9.09 14.22 -25.79
C ARG A 241 -10.44 14.35 -26.49
N PHE A 242 -11.51 14.60 -25.75
CA PHE A 242 -12.89 14.56 -26.24
C PHE A 242 -13.66 15.88 -26.14
N ASP A 243 -13.10 16.98 -25.65
CA ASP A 243 -13.70 18.30 -25.82
C ASP A 243 -13.36 18.85 -27.23
N PRO A 244 -14.34 19.08 -28.13
CA PRO A 244 -14.09 19.65 -29.46
C PRO A 244 -13.39 21.01 -29.46
N ARG A 245 -13.42 21.73 -28.33
CA ARG A 245 -12.76 23.02 -28.13
C ARG A 245 -11.30 22.88 -27.68
N CYS A 246 -10.87 21.70 -27.24
CA CYS A 246 -9.53 21.50 -26.70
C CYS A 246 -8.49 21.36 -27.82
N GLU A 247 -7.34 22.01 -27.65
CA GLU A 247 -6.20 21.92 -28.57
C GLU A 247 -5.65 20.48 -28.69
N TYR A 248 -5.72 19.70 -27.61
CA TYR A 248 -5.20 18.32 -27.55
C TYR A 248 -6.23 17.25 -27.91
N ARG A 249 -7.41 17.66 -28.41
CA ARG A 249 -8.48 16.76 -28.82
C ARG A 249 -8.01 15.75 -29.87
N LEU A 250 -8.68 14.61 -29.94
CA LEU A 250 -8.51 13.71 -31.07
C LEU A 250 -9.03 14.39 -32.35
N PRO A 251 -8.39 14.18 -33.51
CA PRO A 251 -8.84 14.78 -34.77
C PRO A 251 -10.32 14.52 -35.09
N ILE A 252 -10.79 13.28 -34.83
CA ILE A 252 -12.19 12.86 -35.06
C ILE A 252 -13.21 13.54 -34.12
N VAL A 253 -12.77 14.15 -33.02
CA VAL A 253 -13.64 14.85 -32.07
C VAL A 253 -13.75 16.32 -32.48
N ASP A 254 -14.26 16.57 -33.69
CA ASP A 254 -14.47 17.92 -34.25
C ASP A 254 -15.93 18.38 -34.17
N ARG A 255 -16.79 17.57 -33.57
CA ARG A 255 -18.25 17.72 -33.49
C ARG A 255 -18.79 17.17 -32.16
N TYR A 256 -19.99 17.63 -31.78
CA TYR A 256 -20.63 17.25 -30.51
C TYR A 256 -21.59 16.07 -30.60
N ASP A 257 -22.07 15.74 -31.80
CA ASP A 257 -22.99 14.64 -32.05
C ASP A 257 -22.28 13.29 -32.29
N LEU A 258 -20.96 13.23 -32.09
CA LEU A 258 -20.16 12.01 -32.20
C LEU A 258 -20.71 10.90 -31.29
N ARG A 259 -20.95 9.71 -31.85
CA ARG A 259 -21.43 8.56 -31.09
C ARG A 259 -20.25 7.85 -30.44
N THR A 260 -20.02 8.15 -29.17
CA THR A 260 -18.85 7.67 -28.40
C THR A 260 -19.26 6.54 -27.45
N ILE A 261 -18.84 5.31 -27.75
CA ILE A 261 -19.07 4.15 -26.89
C ILE A 261 -17.81 3.91 -26.06
N VAL A 262 -17.91 4.06 -24.74
CA VAL A 262 -16.77 3.92 -23.82
C VAL A 262 -16.77 2.53 -23.19
N ILE A 263 -15.61 1.89 -23.14
CA ILE A 263 -15.42 0.58 -22.51
C ILE A 263 -14.31 0.64 -21.46
N CYS A 264 -14.58 0.08 -20.27
CA CYS A 264 -13.57 -0.22 -19.26
C CYS A 264 -13.59 -1.71 -18.93
N GLN A 265 -12.89 -2.15 -17.88
CA GLN A 265 -12.78 -3.58 -17.56
C GLN A 265 -14.14 -4.25 -17.25
N GLU A 266 -14.98 -3.63 -16.42
CA GLU A 266 -16.23 -4.24 -15.92
C GLU A 266 -17.48 -3.36 -16.06
N GLY A 267 -17.39 -2.22 -16.75
CA GLY A 267 -18.55 -1.34 -16.97
C GLY A 267 -18.92 -0.46 -15.77
N TYR A 268 -17.97 -0.19 -14.86
CA TYR A 268 -18.12 0.76 -13.75
C TYR A 268 -17.60 2.15 -14.14
N THR A 269 -16.29 2.25 -14.36
CA THR A 269 -15.61 3.49 -14.74
C THR A 269 -16.11 4.05 -16.07
N SER A 270 -16.47 3.20 -17.02
CA SER A 270 -16.98 3.63 -18.32
C SER A 270 -18.31 4.39 -18.23
N SER A 271 -19.21 4.01 -17.30
CA SER A 271 -20.46 4.76 -17.09
C SER A 271 -20.18 6.17 -16.55
N LEU A 272 -19.26 6.29 -15.58
CA LEU A 272 -18.84 7.59 -15.06
C LEU A 272 -18.16 8.44 -16.13
N ALA A 273 -17.34 7.82 -16.98
CA ALA A 273 -16.65 8.47 -18.08
C ALA A 273 -17.62 8.97 -19.15
N ALA A 274 -18.60 8.15 -19.56
CA ALA A 274 -19.60 8.54 -20.55
C ALA A 274 -20.43 9.75 -20.08
N VAL A 275 -20.84 9.79 -18.80
CA VAL A 275 -21.53 10.97 -18.25
C VAL A 275 -20.63 12.20 -18.23
N SER A 276 -19.34 12.06 -17.90
CA SER A 276 -18.37 13.17 -18.00
C SER A 276 -18.27 13.71 -19.43
N LEU A 277 -18.31 12.83 -20.45
CA LEU A 277 -18.36 13.26 -21.85
C LEU A 277 -19.68 13.96 -22.20
N GLN A 278 -20.82 13.47 -21.70
CA GLN A 278 -22.11 14.17 -21.87
C GLN A 278 -22.08 15.56 -21.23
N GLU A 279 -21.42 15.74 -20.09
CA GLU A 279 -21.24 17.04 -19.41
C GLU A 279 -20.38 18.02 -20.24
N LEU A 280 -19.47 17.52 -21.09
CA LEU A 280 -18.74 18.33 -22.08
C LEU A 280 -19.59 18.69 -23.31
N GLY A 281 -20.77 18.08 -23.47
CA GLY A 281 -21.67 18.29 -24.59
C GLY A 281 -21.73 17.14 -25.59
N LEU A 282 -20.95 16.07 -25.41
CA LEU A 282 -21.04 14.84 -26.23
C LEU A 282 -22.25 14.01 -25.77
N LEU A 283 -23.46 14.49 -26.03
CA LEU A 283 -24.71 13.92 -25.51
C LEU A 283 -24.95 12.47 -25.95
N ASN A 284 -24.35 12.06 -27.06
CA ASN A 284 -24.47 10.70 -27.59
C ASN A 284 -23.49 9.71 -26.93
N ALA A 285 -22.65 10.14 -25.99
CA ALA A 285 -21.74 9.26 -25.27
C ALA A 285 -22.50 8.23 -24.42
N THR A 286 -22.06 6.98 -24.47
CA THR A 286 -22.60 5.87 -23.68
C THR A 286 -21.51 4.86 -23.33
N ASP A 287 -21.87 3.78 -22.64
CA ASP A 287 -20.94 2.70 -22.29
C ASP A 287 -21.51 1.30 -22.51
N ILE A 288 -20.61 0.30 -22.41
CA ILE A 288 -20.94 -1.11 -22.54
C ILE A 288 -21.18 -1.72 -21.15
N ILE A 289 -22.35 -2.35 -20.99
CA ILE A 289 -22.72 -3.11 -19.79
C ILE A 289 -21.72 -4.25 -19.58
N GLY A 290 -21.11 -4.28 -18.39
CA GLY A 290 -20.13 -5.31 -18.02
C GLY A 290 -18.74 -5.13 -18.64
N GLY A 291 -18.52 -4.09 -19.44
CA GLY A 291 -17.22 -3.72 -19.99
C GLY A 291 -16.57 -4.79 -20.87
N PHE A 292 -15.23 -4.77 -20.90
CA PHE A 292 -14.42 -5.71 -21.68
C PHE A 292 -14.62 -7.16 -21.25
N ARG A 293 -14.83 -7.42 -19.95
CA ARG A 293 -15.11 -8.78 -19.47
C ARG A 293 -16.37 -9.34 -20.12
N ALA A 294 -17.47 -8.59 -20.13
CA ALA A 294 -18.71 -9.02 -20.78
C ALA A 294 -18.57 -9.14 -22.31
N TRP A 295 -17.78 -8.27 -22.94
CA TRP A 295 -17.43 -8.40 -24.37
C TRP A 295 -16.73 -9.73 -24.68
N LYS A 296 -15.75 -10.10 -23.85
CA LYS A 296 -15.03 -11.37 -23.94
C LYS A 296 -15.95 -12.57 -23.68
N GLU A 297 -16.77 -12.50 -22.64
CA GLU A 297 -17.76 -13.55 -22.30
C GLU A 297 -18.80 -13.74 -23.42
N ALA A 298 -19.15 -12.68 -24.13
CA ALA A 298 -20.02 -12.72 -25.30
C ALA A 298 -19.37 -13.35 -26.55
N GLY A 299 -18.08 -13.71 -26.50
CA GLY A 299 -17.35 -14.30 -27.62
C GLY A 299 -17.12 -13.33 -28.79
N LEU A 300 -17.16 -12.02 -28.53
CA LEU A 300 -16.97 -10.99 -29.55
C LEU A 300 -15.48 -10.82 -29.90
N PRO A 301 -15.16 -10.26 -31.09
CA PRO A 301 -13.78 -10.13 -31.55
C PRO A 301 -12.90 -9.37 -30.57
N LEU A 302 -11.74 -9.94 -30.26
CA LEU A 302 -10.68 -9.34 -29.44
C LEU A 302 -9.32 -9.88 -29.87
N THR A 303 -8.26 -9.14 -29.57
CA THR A 303 -6.87 -9.52 -29.75
C THR A 303 -6.26 -9.81 -28.39
N ILE A 304 -5.60 -10.96 -28.25
CA ILE A 304 -4.76 -11.28 -27.10
C ILE A 304 -3.31 -11.03 -27.55
N PRO A 305 -2.56 -10.12 -26.89
CA PRO A 305 -1.15 -9.93 -27.20
C PRO A 305 -0.42 -11.28 -27.15
N GLU A 306 0.36 -11.58 -28.18
CA GLU A 306 1.25 -12.75 -28.10
C GLU A 306 2.23 -12.53 -26.94
N PRO A 307 2.50 -13.56 -26.12
CA PRO A 307 3.58 -13.45 -25.15
C PRO A 307 4.87 -13.19 -25.93
N VAL A 308 5.49 -12.03 -25.68
CA VAL A 308 6.81 -11.73 -26.21
C VAL A 308 7.79 -12.68 -25.54
N PHE A 309 8.05 -13.81 -26.18
CA PHE A 309 9.20 -14.64 -25.86
C PHE A 309 10.43 -13.89 -26.36
N THR A 310 11.08 -13.12 -25.49
CA THR A 310 12.42 -12.63 -25.80
C THR A 310 13.31 -13.87 -25.97
N SER A 311 13.67 -14.15 -27.21
CA SER A 311 14.68 -15.17 -27.49
C SER A 311 15.97 -14.78 -26.77
N ARG A 312 16.77 -15.76 -26.33
CA ARG A 312 18.05 -15.50 -25.64
C ARG A 312 19.07 -14.73 -26.50
N ASP A 313 18.78 -14.53 -27.78
CA ASP A 313 19.71 -13.95 -28.75
C ASP A 313 19.60 -12.41 -28.84
N ASP A 314 18.46 -11.82 -28.45
CA ASP A 314 18.23 -10.35 -28.52
C ASP A 314 18.94 -9.54 -27.42
N ILE A 315 19.50 -10.19 -26.39
CA ILE A 315 20.26 -9.50 -25.33
C ILE A 315 21.63 -9.01 -25.83
N SER A 316 22.10 -9.54 -26.98
CA SER A 316 23.43 -9.24 -27.51
C SER A 316 23.54 -7.89 -28.24
N GLU A 317 22.46 -7.36 -28.84
CA GLU A 317 22.50 -6.09 -29.58
C GLU A 317 22.25 -4.85 -28.71
N SER A 318 21.55 -4.98 -27.57
CA SER A 318 21.28 -3.85 -26.67
C SER A 318 22.47 -3.39 -25.80
N ILE A 319 23.56 -4.15 -25.75
CA ILE A 319 24.75 -3.82 -24.94
C ILE A 319 25.79 -2.98 -25.73
N VAL A 320 25.68 -2.88 -27.06
CA VAL A 320 26.73 -2.26 -27.90
C VAL A 320 26.51 -0.76 -28.19
N ILE A 321 25.37 -0.16 -27.80
CA ILE A 321 25.11 1.29 -28.04
C ILE A 321 25.38 2.18 -26.81
N GLN A 322 25.95 1.64 -25.73
CA GLN A 322 26.41 2.46 -24.59
C GLN A 322 27.85 2.12 -24.19
N THR A 323 28.80 2.55 -25.03
CA THR A 323 30.20 2.81 -24.64
C THR A 323 30.64 4.14 -25.21
#